data_AF-A0A843CVW3-F1
#
_entry.id   AF-A0A843CVW3-F1
#
_cell.length_a   1.000
_cell.length_b   1.000
_cell.length_c   1.000
_cell.angle_alpha   90.00
_cell.angle_beta   90.00
_cell.angle_gamma   90.00
#
_symmetry.space_group_name_H-M   'P 1'
#
loop_
_entity.id
_entity.type
_entity.pdbx_description
1 polymer ?
#
loop_
_entity_poly.entity_id
_entity_poly.type
_entity_poly.pdbx_seq_one_letter_code
_entity_poly.pdbx_strand_id
1 'polypeptide(L)'
;MSYDLRSALGWITAIAVVVSVATYFLSLLLGVAIITSTDLGSTIGTLTGPLVVEAFLLIFLVPVTANALWLVVLSVIVFVTCFAKAATANGGFISGLRSLLPGSRPKTLPNWLAMMPIVGSSLFVIVLALALLQSSVGVSTGNLNCPSGISQNVCDADLFASVVSAPVAEEIGFRITAIGLAVAILVAVKVGTDIAAGQNQPISRQVARFFIALIAPGYAKERSGLPSIRTNGLKGISVTEWVTLFFTSAVFGAYHILGGGGWGPGKFLTAALSGFALGIVYLAYGAFADILLHWFFNFYFIAFDDYTGLNGIFSSIGSPLIALGTLALGVWGIIISIYWLSTWKTPTTIQPSWSIPQFQQPAPLQLARDSMHSPEV
;
A
#
# COMPACT_ATOMS: atom_id res chain seq x y z
N MET A 1 3.70 -35.45 -23.97
CA MET A 1 4.10 -34.42 -22.98
C MET A 1 3.24 -33.18 -23.21
N SER A 2 2.08 -33.06 -22.56
CA SER A 2 1.42 -31.76 -22.49
C SER A 2 2.12 -30.97 -21.38
N TYR A 3 3.02 -30.06 -21.75
CA TYR A 3 3.40 -29.01 -20.82
C TYR A 3 2.10 -28.31 -20.43
N ASP A 4 1.66 -28.48 -19.18
CA ASP A 4 0.48 -27.80 -18.67
C ASP A 4 0.73 -26.30 -18.83
N LEU A 5 -0.07 -25.65 -19.69
CA LEU A 5 0.05 -24.22 -19.97
C LEU A 5 0.08 -23.41 -18.68
N ARG A 6 -0.73 -23.80 -17.68
CA ARG A 6 -0.74 -23.17 -16.34
C ARG A 6 0.60 -23.31 -15.66
N SER A 7 1.32 -24.40 -15.93
CA SER A 7 2.64 -24.66 -15.40
C SER A 7 3.67 -23.65 -15.91
N ALA A 8 3.71 -23.49 -17.24
CA ALA A 8 4.58 -22.52 -17.89
C ALA A 8 4.28 -21.08 -17.44
N LEU A 9 3.00 -20.71 -17.32
CA LEU A 9 2.59 -19.36 -16.93
C LEU A 9 3.07 -18.97 -15.50
N GLY A 10 2.98 -19.89 -14.54
CA GLY A 10 3.47 -19.63 -13.18
C GLY A 10 4.98 -19.41 -13.13
N TRP A 11 5.75 -20.21 -13.88
CA TRP A 11 7.20 -20.04 -13.99
C TRP A 11 7.62 -18.74 -14.68
N ILE A 12 6.98 -18.40 -15.81
CA ILE A 12 7.23 -17.13 -16.51
C ILE A 12 6.98 -15.94 -15.57
N THR A 13 5.88 -15.98 -14.82
CA THR A 13 5.55 -14.93 -13.84
C THR A 13 6.61 -14.82 -12.76
N ALA A 14 7.04 -15.95 -12.17
CA ALA A 14 8.06 -15.96 -11.13
C ALA A 14 9.41 -15.43 -11.64
N ILE A 15 9.81 -15.78 -12.86
CA ILE A 15 11.05 -15.29 -13.50
C ILE A 15 10.95 -13.77 -13.72
N ALA A 16 9.84 -13.29 -14.28
CA ALA A 16 9.63 -11.85 -14.50
C ALA A 16 9.67 -11.05 -13.19
N VAL A 17 9.10 -11.60 -12.11
CA VAL A 17 9.20 -11.03 -10.76
C VAL A 17 10.65 -10.96 -10.27
N VAL A 18 11.42 -12.04 -10.42
CA VAL A 18 12.84 -12.06 -10.02
C VAL A 18 13.64 -11.01 -10.78
N VAL A 19 13.46 -10.91 -12.10
CA VAL A 19 14.12 -9.90 -12.93
C VAL A 19 13.73 -8.49 -12.47
N SER A 20 12.44 -8.24 -12.24
CA SER A 20 11.96 -6.94 -11.77
C SER A 20 12.55 -6.56 -10.42
N VAL A 21 12.58 -7.48 -9.45
CA VAL A 21 13.19 -7.25 -8.13
C VAL A 21 14.69 -6.96 -8.25
N ALA A 22 15.41 -7.63 -9.16
CA ALA A 22 16.81 -7.32 -9.42
C ALA A 22 16.98 -5.89 -9.97
N THR A 23 16.09 -5.45 -10.85
CA THR A 23 16.11 -4.06 -11.37
C THR A 23 15.74 -3.04 -10.29
N TYR A 24 14.87 -3.40 -9.34
CA TYR A 24 14.56 -2.55 -8.19
C TYR A 24 15.79 -2.34 -7.32
N PHE A 25 16.52 -3.41 -7.01
CA PHE A 25 17.77 -3.31 -6.27
C PHE A 25 18.81 -2.48 -7.03
N LEU A 26 18.93 -2.69 -8.35
CA LEU A 26 19.81 -1.88 -9.20
C LEU A 26 19.45 -0.39 -9.14
N SER A 27 18.17 -0.04 -9.20
CA SER A 27 17.74 1.38 -9.15
C SER A 27 18.15 2.09 -7.85
N LEU A 28 18.17 1.39 -6.71
CA LEU A 28 18.69 1.95 -5.45
C LEU A 28 20.20 2.25 -5.54
N LEU A 29 20.97 1.35 -6.15
CA LEU A 29 22.40 1.55 -6.38
C LEU A 29 22.65 2.71 -7.35
N LEU A 30 21.86 2.78 -8.43
CA LEU A 30 21.95 3.86 -9.41
C LEU A 30 21.63 5.21 -8.77
N GLY A 31 20.61 5.30 -7.92
CA GLY A 31 20.30 6.54 -7.21
C GLY A 31 21.45 7.04 -6.33
N VAL A 32 22.11 6.14 -5.59
CA VAL A 32 23.33 6.51 -4.84
C VAL A 32 24.44 6.95 -5.80
N ALA A 33 24.65 6.20 -6.89
CA ALA A 33 25.65 6.54 -7.88
C ALA A 33 25.43 7.93 -8.48
N ILE A 34 24.20 8.27 -8.90
CA ILE A 34 23.84 9.59 -9.43
C ILE A 34 24.22 10.69 -8.43
N ILE A 35 23.84 10.54 -7.16
CA ILE A 35 24.14 11.55 -6.13
C ILE A 35 25.66 11.71 -5.93
N THR A 36 26.42 10.62 -5.94
CA THR A 36 27.86 10.65 -5.61
C THR A 36 28.80 10.92 -6.80
N SER A 37 28.34 10.67 -8.03
CA SER A 37 29.18 10.74 -9.24
C SER A 37 28.86 11.92 -10.14
N THR A 38 27.88 12.75 -9.78
CA THR A 38 27.45 13.93 -10.54
C THR A 38 27.42 15.17 -9.66
N ASP A 39 27.28 16.34 -10.30
CA ASP A 39 27.06 17.61 -9.61
C ASP A 39 25.67 17.70 -8.95
N LEU A 40 24.80 16.69 -9.13
CA LEU A 40 23.48 16.67 -8.51
C LEU A 40 23.59 16.65 -6.98
N GLY A 41 24.44 15.80 -6.41
CA GLY A 41 24.58 15.69 -4.96
C GLY A 41 25.11 16.97 -4.31
N SER A 42 26.08 17.63 -4.94
CA SER A 42 26.62 18.91 -4.47
C SER A 42 25.57 20.02 -4.59
N THR A 43 24.82 20.06 -5.69
CA THR A 43 23.73 21.05 -5.89
C THR A 43 22.60 20.85 -4.89
N ILE A 44 22.11 19.61 -4.69
CA ILE A 44 21.12 19.28 -3.66
C ILE A 44 21.63 19.67 -2.27
N GLY A 45 22.93 19.49 -2.01
CA GLY A 45 23.58 19.89 -0.75
C GLY A 45 23.49 21.39 -0.45
N THR A 46 23.28 22.25 -1.45
CA THR A 46 23.06 23.69 -1.24
C THR A 46 21.61 24.06 -0.92
N LEU A 47 20.67 23.17 -1.21
CA LEU A 47 19.24 23.41 -0.99
C LEU A 47 18.90 23.26 0.50
N THR A 48 18.47 24.37 1.09
CA THR A 48 18.04 24.44 2.48
C THR A 48 16.72 25.18 2.60
N GLY A 49 15.88 24.75 3.52
CA GLY A 49 14.55 25.32 3.73
C GLY A 49 13.94 24.88 5.05
N PRO A 50 12.77 25.42 5.43
CA PRO A 50 12.06 24.94 6.61
C PRO A 50 11.72 23.45 6.45
N LEU A 51 11.89 22.66 7.51
CA LEU A 51 11.47 21.27 7.51
C LEU A 51 9.94 21.21 7.43
N VAL A 52 9.45 20.58 6.36
CA VAL A 52 8.03 20.33 6.15
C VAL A 52 7.72 18.90 6.58
N VAL A 53 6.76 18.74 7.48
CA VAL A 53 6.27 17.43 7.94
C VAL A 53 4.81 17.29 7.57
N GLU A 54 4.48 16.22 6.85
CA GLU A 54 3.09 15.88 6.56
C GLU A 54 2.57 14.88 7.59
N ALA A 55 1.45 15.19 8.24
CA ALA A 55 0.78 14.29 9.18
C ALA A 55 -0.72 14.60 9.23
N PHE A 56 -1.55 13.58 9.37
CA PHE A 56 -3.01 13.70 9.50
C PHE A 56 -3.65 14.53 8.38
N LEU A 57 -3.16 14.37 7.14
CA LEU A 57 -3.57 15.15 5.96
C LEU A 57 -3.25 16.66 6.04
N LEU A 58 -2.39 17.06 6.98
CA LEU A 58 -1.98 18.43 7.20
C LEU A 58 -0.47 18.59 6.98
N ILE A 59 -0.07 19.80 6.61
CA ILE A 59 1.32 20.20 6.42
C ILE A 59 1.75 21.04 7.61
N PHE A 60 2.81 20.63 8.28
CA PHE A 60 3.40 21.33 9.41
C PHE A 60 4.76 21.90 9.03
N LEU A 61 4.91 23.21 9.17
CA LEU A 61 6.22 23.86 9.07
C LEU A 61 6.89 23.79 10.45
N VAL A 62 7.96 23.01 10.53
CA VAL A 62 8.77 22.89 11.73
C VAL A 62 9.81 24.02 11.71
N PRO A 63 10.03 24.74 12.83
CA PRO A 63 11.00 25.84 12.91
C PRO A 63 12.46 25.33 13.00
N VAL A 64 12.81 24.40 12.12
CA VAL A 64 14.13 23.79 11.96
C VAL A 64 14.47 23.82 10.48
N THR A 65 15.65 24.31 10.15
CA THR A 65 16.15 24.28 8.77
C THR A 65 16.57 22.85 8.41
N ALA A 66 15.96 22.29 7.38
CA ALA A 66 16.36 21.04 6.77
C ALA A 66 17.24 21.30 5.54
N ASN A 67 18.13 20.35 5.27
CA ASN A 67 18.91 20.29 4.05
C ASN A 67 18.37 19.17 3.17
N ALA A 68 18.18 19.44 1.88
CA ALA A 68 17.55 18.50 0.96
C ALA A 68 18.37 17.20 0.80
N LEU A 69 19.70 17.28 0.85
CA LEU A 69 20.57 16.10 0.70
C LEU A 69 20.38 15.14 1.88
N TRP A 70 20.25 15.68 3.10
CA TRP A 70 19.96 14.86 4.28
C TRP A 70 18.59 14.19 4.18
N LEU A 71 17.57 14.88 3.66
CA LEU A 71 16.24 14.29 3.44
C LEU A 71 16.29 13.16 2.41
N VAL A 72 17.02 13.35 1.30
CA VAL A 72 17.24 12.32 0.28
C VAL A 72 17.94 11.10 0.88
N VAL A 73 19.02 11.30 1.64
CA VAL A 73 19.76 10.21 2.31
C VAL A 73 18.85 9.45 3.28
N LEU A 74 18.05 10.15 4.08
CA LEU A 74 17.10 9.53 5.00
C LEU A 74 16.04 8.70 4.25
N SER A 75 15.51 9.22 3.14
CA SER A 75 14.55 8.47 2.31
C SER A 75 15.16 7.22 1.71
N VAL A 76 16.41 7.28 1.21
CA VAL A 76 17.11 6.09 0.71
C VAL A 76 17.30 5.05 1.81
N ILE A 77 17.66 5.45 3.03
CA ILE A 77 17.73 4.55 4.19
C ILE A 77 16.37 3.91 4.46
N VAL A 78 15.28 4.69 4.44
CA VAL A 78 13.91 4.17 4.59
C VAL A 78 13.59 3.16 3.49
N PHE A 79 13.93 3.42 2.23
CA PHE A 79 13.69 2.48 1.13
C PHE A 79 14.46 1.18 1.32
N VAL A 80 15.75 1.23 1.67
CA VAL A 80 16.57 0.05 1.93
C VAL A 80 16.01 -0.79 3.09
N THR A 81 15.60 -0.14 4.19
CA THR A 81 15.00 -0.84 5.34
C THR A 81 13.65 -1.46 4.97
N CYS A 82 12.82 -0.77 4.17
CA CYS A 82 11.56 -1.31 3.66
C CYS A 82 11.78 -2.50 2.73
N PHE A 83 12.79 -2.46 1.84
CA PHE A 83 13.18 -3.59 0.99
C PHE A 83 13.62 -4.79 1.81
N ALA A 84 14.47 -4.60 2.82
CA ALA A 84 14.91 -5.67 3.72
C ALA A 84 13.72 -6.29 4.48
N LYS A 85 12.78 -5.44 4.93
CA LYS A 85 11.54 -5.91 5.56
C LYS A 85 10.66 -6.68 4.57
N ALA A 86 10.50 -6.18 3.35
CA ALA A 86 9.72 -6.82 2.31
C ALA A 86 10.30 -8.18 1.92
N ALA A 87 11.61 -8.33 1.89
CA ALA A 87 12.29 -9.60 1.58
C ALA A 87 12.03 -10.70 2.62
N THR A 88 11.80 -10.33 3.88
CA THR A 88 11.66 -11.26 5.01
C THR A 88 10.21 -11.47 5.47
N ALA A 89 9.28 -10.58 5.13
CA ALA A 89 7.88 -10.64 5.54
C ALA A 89 7.15 -11.91 5.03
N ASN A 90 6.11 -12.37 5.73
CA ASN A 90 5.22 -13.46 5.31
C ASN A 90 5.94 -14.74 4.81
N GLY A 91 7.00 -15.18 5.50
CA GLY A 91 7.76 -16.38 5.12
C GLY A 91 8.88 -16.14 4.09
N GLY A 92 9.07 -14.88 3.67
CA GLY A 92 10.18 -14.43 2.85
C GLY A 92 9.95 -14.56 1.34
N PHE A 93 10.86 -13.93 0.58
CA PHE A 93 10.75 -13.80 -0.88
C PHE A 93 10.61 -15.14 -1.61
N ILE A 94 11.42 -16.15 -1.24
CA ILE A 94 11.36 -17.49 -1.86
C ILE A 94 9.99 -18.15 -1.64
N SER A 95 9.40 -17.99 -0.46
CA SER A 95 8.04 -18.48 -0.19
C SER A 95 6.99 -17.73 -1.02
N GLY A 96 7.19 -16.43 -1.22
CA GLY A 96 6.40 -15.61 -2.14
C GLY A 96 6.45 -16.12 -3.57
N LEU A 97 7.64 -16.38 -4.12
CA LEU A 97 7.80 -16.91 -5.48
C LEU A 97 7.11 -18.26 -5.65
N ARG A 98 7.19 -19.14 -4.64
CA ARG A 98 6.45 -20.42 -4.66
C ARG A 98 4.93 -20.22 -4.71
N SER A 99 4.43 -19.10 -4.19
CA SER A 99 2.99 -18.77 -4.26
C SER A 99 2.53 -18.38 -5.67
N LEU A 100 3.45 -17.96 -6.54
CA LEU A 100 3.20 -17.67 -7.96
C LEU A 100 3.29 -18.92 -8.83
N LEU A 101 3.84 -20.01 -8.29
CA LEU A 101 4.01 -21.25 -9.02
C LEU A 101 2.65 -21.96 -9.26
N PRO A 102 2.60 -22.82 -10.28
CA PRO A 102 1.39 -23.49 -10.72
C PRO A 102 0.78 -24.36 -9.63
N GLY A 103 -0.55 -24.31 -9.48
CA GLY A 103 -1.27 -25.10 -8.47
C GLY A 103 -1.21 -24.54 -7.05
N SER A 104 -0.40 -23.51 -6.80
CA SER A 104 -0.38 -22.80 -5.52
C SER A 104 -1.69 -22.04 -5.29
N ARG A 105 -2.28 -22.25 -4.12
CA ARG A 105 -3.41 -21.47 -3.60
C ARG A 105 -3.02 -20.93 -2.23
N PRO A 106 -2.35 -19.77 -2.17
CA PRO A 106 -1.88 -19.22 -0.91
C PRO A 106 -3.09 -18.99 0.01
N LYS A 107 -3.08 -19.62 1.19
CA LYS A 107 -4.11 -19.45 2.22
C LYS A 107 -3.94 -18.16 3.02
N THR A 108 -2.76 -17.58 2.94
CA THR A 108 -2.37 -16.33 3.60
C THR A 108 -1.82 -15.36 2.57
N LEU A 109 -1.72 -14.10 2.96
CA LEU A 109 -1.17 -13.06 2.11
C LEU A 109 0.29 -13.39 1.71
N PRO A 110 0.61 -13.51 0.40
CA PRO A 110 1.97 -13.81 -0.06
C PRO A 110 2.97 -12.73 0.35
N ASN A 111 4.27 -13.02 0.24
CA ASN A 111 5.34 -12.03 0.49
C ASN A 111 5.22 -10.81 -0.45
N TRP A 112 5.36 -9.60 0.11
CA TRP A 112 5.19 -8.36 -0.66
C TRP A 112 6.23 -8.20 -1.76
N LEU A 113 7.50 -8.51 -1.52
CA LEU A 113 8.56 -8.35 -2.52
C LEU A 113 8.31 -9.22 -3.77
N ALA A 114 7.61 -10.36 -3.62
CA ALA A 114 7.18 -11.19 -4.74
C ALA A 114 5.94 -10.65 -5.46
N MET A 115 5.04 -9.97 -4.75
CA MET A 115 3.79 -9.43 -5.33
C MET A 115 3.96 -8.03 -5.91
N MET A 116 4.87 -7.24 -5.36
CA MET A 116 5.08 -5.84 -5.71
C MET A 116 5.29 -5.61 -7.20
N PRO A 117 6.12 -6.39 -7.93
CA PRO A 117 6.28 -6.18 -9.37
C PRO A 117 4.98 -6.35 -10.16
N ILE A 118 4.14 -7.31 -9.78
CA ILE A 118 2.86 -7.55 -10.46
C ILE A 118 1.89 -6.42 -10.13
N VAL A 119 1.76 -6.06 -8.85
CA VAL A 119 0.82 -5.03 -8.38
C VAL A 119 1.22 -3.64 -8.89
N GLY A 120 2.48 -3.25 -8.71
CA GLY A 120 3.01 -1.96 -9.15
C GLY A 120 2.94 -1.80 -10.66
N SER A 121 3.37 -2.80 -11.43
CA SER A 121 3.29 -2.74 -12.89
C SER A 121 1.85 -2.71 -13.40
N SER A 122 0.93 -3.47 -12.77
CA SER A 122 -0.49 -3.45 -13.16
C SER A 122 -1.11 -2.08 -12.89
N LEU A 123 -0.82 -1.50 -11.72
CA LEU A 123 -1.27 -0.15 -11.37
C LEU A 123 -0.67 0.88 -12.32
N PHE A 124 0.60 0.76 -12.70
CA PHE A 124 1.25 1.64 -13.68
C PHE A 124 0.55 1.60 -15.03
N VAL A 125 0.23 0.42 -15.56
CA VAL A 125 -0.54 0.28 -16.81
C VAL A 125 -1.93 0.94 -16.70
N ILE A 126 -2.63 0.74 -15.59
CA ILE A 126 -3.95 1.33 -15.38
C ILE A 126 -3.86 2.87 -15.32
N VAL A 127 -2.91 3.40 -14.54
CA VAL A 127 -2.69 4.84 -14.40
C VAL A 127 -2.27 5.48 -15.73
N LEU A 128 -1.41 4.81 -16.49
CA LEU A 128 -1.00 5.27 -17.82
C LEU A 128 -2.18 5.26 -18.79
N ALA A 129 -2.94 4.17 -18.85
CA ALA A 129 -4.13 4.09 -19.71
C ALA A 129 -5.13 5.20 -19.36
N LEU A 130 -5.36 5.44 -18.07
CA LEU A 130 -6.22 6.51 -17.60
C LEU A 130 -5.69 7.90 -17.99
N ALA A 131 -4.40 8.16 -17.82
CA ALA A 131 -3.78 9.42 -18.23
C ALA A 131 -3.91 9.68 -19.75
N LEU A 132 -3.73 8.63 -20.57
CA LEU A 132 -3.89 8.70 -22.02
C LEU A 132 -5.36 8.97 -22.41
N LEU A 133 -6.32 8.33 -21.74
CA LEU A 133 -7.76 8.58 -21.95
C LEU A 133 -8.17 9.99 -21.53
N GLN A 134 -7.65 10.50 -20.42
CA GLN A 134 -7.93 11.87 -20.00
C GLN A 134 -7.33 12.88 -20.98
N SER A 135 -6.10 12.62 -21.46
CA SER A 135 -5.42 13.49 -22.43
C SER A 135 -6.14 13.50 -23.78
N SER A 136 -6.74 12.38 -24.21
CA SER A 136 -7.49 12.33 -25.48
C SER A 136 -8.76 13.19 -25.48
N VAL A 137 -9.30 13.52 -24.30
CA VAL A 137 -10.43 14.45 -24.13
C VAL A 137 -9.99 15.84 -23.63
N GLY A 138 -8.70 16.16 -23.72
CA GLY A 138 -8.15 17.48 -23.39
C GLY A 138 -7.85 17.71 -21.90
N VAL A 139 -7.94 16.68 -21.06
CA VAL A 139 -7.65 16.76 -19.62
C VAL A 139 -6.24 16.23 -19.35
N SER A 140 -5.24 17.10 -19.44
CA SER A 140 -3.84 16.73 -19.24
C SER A 140 -3.48 16.52 -17.75
N THR A 141 -2.64 15.53 -17.48
CA THR A 141 -2.00 15.30 -16.18
C THR A 141 -1.03 16.42 -15.81
N GLY A 142 -0.55 17.19 -16.79
CA GLY A 142 0.53 18.16 -16.60
C GLY A 142 1.86 17.51 -16.25
N ASN A 143 2.87 18.33 -15.98
CA ASN A 143 4.21 17.91 -15.61
C ASN A 143 4.74 18.80 -14.50
N LEU A 144 5.66 18.28 -13.70
CA LEU A 144 6.43 19.09 -12.78
C LEU A 144 7.32 20.03 -13.60
N ASN A 145 7.22 21.34 -13.35
CA ASN A 145 7.87 22.37 -14.16
C ASN A 145 8.72 23.28 -13.29
N CYS A 146 9.84 23.73 -13.85
CA CYS A 146 10.70 24.71 -13.19
C CYS A 146 10.05 26.09 -13.16
N PRO A 147 10.02 26.77 -11.99
CA PRO A 147 9.66 28.18 -11.92
C PRO A 147 10.60 29.03 -12.78
N SER A 148 10.04 30.03 -13.46
CA SER A 148 10.82 30.96 -14.27
C SER A 148 11.84 31.72 -13.41
N GLY A 149 13.10 31.77 -13.85
CA GLY A 149 14.17 32.51 -13.18
C GLY A 149 15.09 31.69 -12.29
N ILE A 150 14.87 30.37 -12.18
CA ILE A 150 15.78 29.42 -11.52
C ILE A 150 16.61 28.70 -12.60
N SER A 151 17.89 28.46 -12.33
CA SER A 151 18.74 27.71 -13.26
C SER A 151 18.30 26.24 -13.33
N GLN A 152 18.39 25.64 -14.52
CA GLN A 152 17.90 24.27 -14.76
C GLN A 152 18.52 23.26 -13.79
N ASN A 153 19.82 23.35 -13.53
CA ASN A 153 20.52 22.45 -12.61
C ASN A 153 20.00 22.50 -11.16
N VAL A 154 19.62 23.69 -10.67
CA VAL A 154 19.06 23.87 -9.32
C VAL A 154 17.64 23.33 -9.28
N CYS A 155 16.87 23.54 -10.34
CA CYS A 155 15.53 22.98 -10.47
C CYS A 155 15.55 21.45 -10.52
N ASP A 156 16.43 20.84 -11.32
CA ASP A 156 16.55 19.38 -11.42
C ASP A 156 16.94 18.79 -10.06
N ALA A 157 17.83 19.46 -9.31
CA ALA A 157 18.20 19.08 -7.95
C ALA A 157 17.01 19.14 -6.97
N ASP A 158 16.21 20.20 -7.00
CA ASP A 158 15.04 20.37 -6.15
C ASP A 158 13.93 19.35 -6.50
N LEU A 159 13.71 19.13 -7.80
CA LEU A 159 12.78 18.14 -8.31
C LEU A 159 13.18 16.73 -7.91
N PHE A 160 14.46 16.38 -8.09
CA PHE A 160 14.97 15.08 -7.66
C PHE A 160 14.77 14.90 -6.15
N ALA A 161 15.18 15.88 -5.34
CA ALA A 161 15.07 15.78 -3.89
C ALA A 161 13.62 15.68 -3.39
N SER A 162 12.70 16.45 -3.97
CA SER A 162 11.27 16.41 -3.63
C SER A 162 10.64 15.08 -4.03
N VAL A 163 10.91 14.57 -5.25
CA VAL A 163 10.33 13.31 -5.72
C VAL A 163 10.89 12.10 -4.94
N VAL A 164 12.17 12.12 -4.55
CA VAL A 164 12.77 11.06 -3.71
C VAL A 164 12.20 11.08 -2.28
N SER A 165 11.87 12.25 -1.75
CA SER A 165 11.36 12.37 -0.37
C SER A 165 9.85 12.19 -0.25
N ALA A 166 9.08 12.47 -1.32
CA ALA A 166 7.62 12.35 -1.35
C ALA A 166 7.08 10.98 -0.89
N PRO A 167 7.62 9.82 -1.32
CA PRO A 167 7.13 8.52 -0.85
C PRO A 167 7.20 8.31 0.66
N VAL A 168 8.07 9.01 1.37
CA VAL A 168 8.13 8.94 2.84
C VAL A 168 7.17 9.95 3.45
N ALA A 169 7.28 11.22 3.03
CA ALA A 169 6.46 12.31 3.58
C ALA A 169 4.95 12.06 3.36
N GLU A 170 4.56 11.77 2.13
CA GLU A 170 3.15 11.62 1.76
C GLU A 170 2.54 10.34 2.37
N GLU A 171 3.29 9.24 2.49
CA GLU A 171 2.76 8.04 3.16
C GLU A 171 2.58 8.27 4.68
N ILE A 172 3.46 9.08 5.31
CA ILE A 172 3.23 9.53 6.69
C ILE A 172 1.94 10.35 6.76
N GLY A 173 1.78 11.34 5.89
CA GLY A 173 0.65 12.28 5.88
C GLY A 173 -0.70 11.63 5.61
N PHE A 174 -0.77 10.76 4.59
CA PHE A 174 -2.03 10.27 4.04
C PHE A 174 -2.41 8.85 4.47
N ARG A 175 -1.45 8.01 4.87
CA ARG A 175 -1.69 6.58 5.17
C ARG A 175 -1.39 6.27 6.62
N ILE A 176 -0.12 6.35 7.03
CA ILE A 176 0.36 5.94 8.36
C ILE A 176 -0.36 6.70 9.46
N THR A 177 -0.50 8.03 9.33
CA THR A 177 -1.16 8.83 10.38
C THR A 177 -2.67 8.95 10.16
N ALA A 178 -3.17 9.03 8.92
CA ALA A 178 -4.60 9.19 8.68
C ALA A 178 -5.38 7.85 8.72
N ILE A 179 -5.10 6.92 7.80
CA ILE A 179 -5.74 5.59 7.79
C ILE A 179 -5.31 4.80 9.03
N GLY A 180 -4.03 4.87 9.40
CA GLY A 180 -3.51 4.20 10.58
C GLY A 180 -4.19 4.62 11.86
N LEU A 181 -4.46 5.91 12.06
CA LEU A 181 -5.19 6.38 13.23
C LEU A 181 -6.61 5.82 13.29
N ALA A 182 -7.31 5.74 12.15
CA ALA A 182 -8.63 5.12 12.11
C ALA A 182 -8.58 3.65 12.57
N VAL A 183 -7.56 2.89 12.12
CA VAL A 183 -7.35 1.50 12.58
C VAL A 183 -6.93 1.45 14.06
N ALA A 184 -6.07 2.36 14.50
CA ALA A 184 -5.62 2.44 15.89
C ALA A 184 -6.77 2.70 16.86
N ILE A 185 -7.72 3.56 16.47
CA ILE A 185 -8.96 3.80 17.22
C ILE A 185 -9.81 2.53 17.27
N LEU A 186 -10.03 1.83 16.15
CA LEU A 186 -10.78 0.56 16.13
C LEU A 186 -10.16 -0.50 17.05
N VAL A 187 -8.83 -0.62 17.01
CA VAL A 187 -8.07 -1.53 17.87
C VAL A 187 -8.20 -1.12 19.34
N ALA A 188 -8.09 0.17 19.66
CA ALA A 188 -8.23 0.67 21.02
C ALA A 188 -9.64 0.43 21.58
N VAL A 189 -10.69 0.68 20.78
CA VAL A 189 -12.08 0.38 21.15
C VAL A 189 -12.25 -1.10 21.45
N LYS A 190 -11.77 -1.99 20.59
CA LYS A 190 -11.84 -3.44 20.81
C LYS A 190 -11.12 -3.86 22.09
N VAL A 191 -9.91 -3.36 22.30
CA VAL A 191 -9.14 -3.62 23.53
C VAL A 191 -9.89 -3.13 24.77
N GLY A 192 -10.50 -1.94 24.71
CA GLY A 192 -11.34 -1.41 25.78
C GLY A 192 -12.55 -2.30 26.09
N THR A 193 -13.23 -2.80 25.06
CA THR A 193 -14.35 -3.74 25.25
C THR A 193 -13.92 -5.07 25.88
N ASP A 194 -12.73 -5.58 25.52
CA ASP A 194 -12.20 -6.82 26.10
C ASP A 194 -11.85 -6.64 27.58
N ILE A 195 -11.31 -5.48 27.96
CA ILE A 195 -11.01 -5.13 29.36
C ILE A 195 -12.31 -4.99 30.17
N ALA A 196 -13.32 -4.33 29.62
CA ALA A 196 -14.64 -4.23 30.25
C ALA A 196 -15.30 -5.60 30.44
N ALA A 197 -15.01 -6.57 29.57
CA ALA A 197 -15.44 -7.96 29.68
C ALA A 197 -14.56 -8.80 30.64
N GLY A 198 -13.65 -8.19 31.39
CA GLY A 198 -12.83 -8.85 32.41
C GLY A 198 -11.51 -9.45 31.90
N GLN A 199 -11.11 -9.21 30.64
CA GLN A 199 -9.80 -9.63 30.17
C GLN A 199 -8.70 -8.72 30.71
N ASN A 200 -7.73 -9.29 31.43
CA ASN A 200 -6.61 -8.53 31.95
C ASN A 200 -5.54 -8.36 30.85
N GLN A 201 -5.31 -7.12 30.41
CA GLN A 201 -4.29 -6.75 29.42
C GLN A 201 -3.40 -5.64 30.00
N PRO A 202 -2.07 -5.84 30.09
CA PRO A 202 -1.17 -4.81 30.60
C PRO A 202 -1.21 -3.57 29.69
N ILE A 203 -1.17 -2.37 30.29
CA ILE A 203 -1.26 -1.09 29.57
C ILE A 203 -0.22 -0.96 28.46
N SER A 204 0.99 -1.49 28.68
CA SER A 204 2.07 -1.51 27.68
C SER A 204 1.68 -2.25 26.39
N ARG A 205 0.91 -3.34 26.49
CA ARG A 205 0.38 -4.05 25.31
C ARG A 205 -0.73 -3.27 24.62
N GLN A 206 -1.54 -2.53 25.37
CA GLN A 206 -2.60 -1.69 24.80
C GLN A 206 -1.98 -0.56 23.96
N VAL A 207 -1.03 0.16 24.55
CA VAL A 207 -0.27 1.23 23.89
C VAL A 207 0.51 0.69 22.69
N ALA A 208 1.19 -0.45 22.84
CA ALA A 208 1.91 -1.07 21.73
C ALA A 208 0.98 -1.43 20.56
N ARG A 209 -0.21 -1.98 20.82
CA ARG A 209 -1.19 -2.31 19.77
C ARG A 209 -1.68 -1.07 19.02
N PHE A 210 -1.89 0.03 19.73
CA PHE A 210 -2.26 1.31 19.13
C PHE A 210 -1.20 1.80 18.14
N PHE A 211 0.07 1.88 18.57
CA PHE A 211 1.14 2.34 17.68
C PHE A 211 1.47 1.35 16.56
N ILE A 212 1.37 0.03 16.82
CA ILE A 212 1.51 -0.97 15.75
C ILE A 212 0.40 -0.83 14.72
N ALA A 213 -0.80 -0.36 15.07
CA ALA A 213 -1.85 -0.14 14.08
C ALA A 213 -1.49 0.95 13.06
N LEU A 214 -0.66 1.93 13.43
CA LEU A 214 -0.15 2.95 12.50
C LEU A 214 0.85 2.37 11.49
N ILE A 215 1.64 1.37 11.88
CA ILE A 215 2.73 0.84 11.04
C ILE A 215 2.32 -0.45 10.32
N ALA A 216 1.52 -1.29 10.96
CA ALA A 216 1.11 -2.61 10.48
C ALA A 216 -0.36 -2.86 10.85
N PRO A 217 -1.32 -2.14 10.24
CA PRO A 217 -2.74 -2.16 10.60
C PRO A 217 -3.34 -3.56 10.58
N GLY A 218 -3.13 -4.35 9.51
CA GLY A 218 -3.66 -5.71 9.42
C GLY A 218 -3.15 -6.61 10.56
N TYR A 219 -1.89 -6.45 10.93
CA TYR A 219 -1.27 -7.20 12.02
C TYR A 219 -1.81 -6.78 13.40
N ALA A 220 -2.05 -5.48 13.62
CA ALA A 220 -2.67 -4.97 14.85
C ALA A 220 -4.11 -5.47 15.04
N LYS A 221 -4.87 -5.53 13.95
CA LYS A 221 -6.24 -6.07 13.94
C LYS A 221 -6.25 -7.56 14.31
N GLU A 222 -5.39 -8.36 13.69
CA GLU A 222 -5.25 -9.80 14.01
C GLU A 222 -4.94 -10.04 15.48
N ARG A 223 -3.96 -9.31 16.06
CA ARG A 223 -3.61 -9.43 17.49
C ARG A 223 -4.75 -9.00 18.43
N SER A 224 -5.74 -8.29 17.93
CA SER A 224 -6.89 -7.80 18.69
C SER A 224 -8.19 -8.57 18.35
N GLY A 225 -8.10 -9.64 17.56
CA GLY A 225 -9.24 -10.45 17.14
C GLY A 225 -10.19 -9.76 16.15
N LEU A 226 -9.73 -8.69 15.50
CA LEU A 226 -10.49 -8.00 14.45
C LEU A 226 -10.20 -8.62 13.08
N PRO A 227 -11.19 -8.66 12.17
CA PRO A 227 -10.98 -9.09 10.79
C PRO A 227 -9.92 -8.23 10.08
N SER A 228 -9.02 -8.84 9.31
CA SER A 228 -8.03 -8.14 8.47
C SER A 228 -8.09 -8.66 7.03
N ILE A 229 -7.41 -7.98 6.11
CA ILE A 229 -7.27 -8.48 4.72
C ILE A 229 -6.63 -9.86 4.69
N ARG A 230 -5.72 -10.14 5.64
CA ARG A 230 -4.98 -11.40 5.71
C ARG A 230 -5.86 -12.55 6.21
N THR A 231 -6.88 -12.27 7.02
CA THR A 231 -7.81 -13.30 7.54
C THR A 231 -9.09 -13.44 6.73
N ASN A 232 -9.61 -12.34 6.17
CA ASN A 232 -10.95 -12.28 5.55
C ASN A 232 -10.95 -11.71 4.13
N GLY A 233 -9.78 -11.46 3.53
CA GLY A 233 -9.68 -10.75 2.25
C GLY A 233 -10.30 -9.36 2.33
N LEU A 234 -10.89 -8.86 1.25
CA LEU A 234 -11.51 -7.53 1.24
C LEU A 234 -12.65 -7.36 2.26
N LYS A 235 -13.30 -8.46 2.69
CA LYS A 235 -14.32 -8.44 3.76
C LYS A 235 -13.72 -8.14 5.14
N GLY A 236 -12.39 -8.18 5.28
CA GLY A 236 -11.68 -7.80 6.49
C GLY A 236 -11.45 -6.30 6.64
N ILE A 237 -11.85 -5.49 5.65
CA ILE A 237 -11.82 -4.02 5.72
C ILE A 237 -13.16 -3.56 6.31
N SER A 238 -13.11 -2.87 7.45
CA SER A 238 -14.29 -2.30 8.11
C SER A 238 -14.85 -1.12 7.33
N VAL A 239 -16.09 -0.74 7.62
CA VAL A 239 -16.73 0.45 7.03
C VAL A 239 -15.92 1.72 7.31
N THR A 240 -15.41 1.89 8.53
CA THR A 240 -14.56 3.04 8.89
C THR A 240 -13.29 3.08 8.07
N GLU A 241 -12.64 1.94 7.85
CA GLU A 241 -11.46 1.85 6.99
C GLU A 241 -11.79 2.18 5.53
N TRP A 242 -12.92 1.68 5.00
CA TRP A 242 -13.36 2.01 3.64
C TRP A 242 -13.62 3.50 3.47
N VAL A 243 -14.39 4.10 4.38
CA VAL A 243 -14.71 5.54 4.34
C VAL A 243 -13.42 6.37 4.39
N THR A 244 -12.52 6.03 5.33
CA THR A 244 -11.24 6.74 5.46
C THR A 244 -10.38 6.55 4.21
N LEU A 245 -10.30 5.35 3.66
CA LEU A 245 -9.54 5.05 2.45
C LEU A 245 -10.03 5.87 1.24
N PHE A 246 -11.34 5.90 0.99
CA PHE A 246 -11.88 6.70 -0.11
C PHE A 246 -11.63 8.19 0.11
N PHE A 247 -11.82 8.67 1.34
CA PHE A 247 -11.58 10.05 1.69
C PHE A 247 -10.12 10.46 1.49
N THR A 248 -9.16 9.73 2.09
CA THR A 248 -7.74 10.07 1.97
C THR A 248 -7.25 9.97 0.53
N SER A 249 -7.78 9.03 -0.26
CA SER A 249 -7.47 8.91 -1.69
C SER A 249 -7.93 10.13 -2.49
N ALA A 250 -9.14 10.63 -2.22
CA ALA A 250 -9.65 11.84 -2.86
C ALA A 250 -8.85 13.08 -2.46
N VAL A 251 -8.51 13.23 -1.17
CA VAL A 251 -7.66 14.33 -0.68
C VAL A 251 -6.27 14.24 -1.29
N PHE A 252 -5.71 13.04 -1.45
CA PHE A 252 -4.42 12.83 -2.10
C PHE A 252 -4.42 13.27 -3.58
N GLY A 253 -5.50 12.96 -4.31
CA GLY A 253 -5.70 13.47 -5.66
C GLY A 253 -5.82 14.99 -5.71
N ALA A 254 -6.56 15.59 -4.77
CA ALA A 254 -6.72 17.04 -4.66
C ALA A 254 -5.38 17.74 -4.33
N TYR A 255 -4.60 17.15 -3.42
CA TYR A 255 -3.29 17.66 -3.04
C TYR A 255 -2.36 17.81 -4.24
N HIS A 256 -2.38 16.85 -5.16
CA HIS A 256 -1.53 16.88 -6.34
C HIS A 256 -1.87 18.00 -7.32
N ILE A 257 -3.13 18.45 -7.39
CA ILE A 257 -3.52 19.57 -8.26
C ILE A 257 -3.42 20.94 -7.56
N LEU A 258 -3.57 20.98 -6.23
CA LEU A 258 -3.57 22.21 -5.44
C LEU A 258 -2.18 22.57 -4.88
N GLY A 259 -1.26 21.60 -4.80
CA GLY A 259 0.06 21.75 -4.20
C GLY A 259 1.06 22.61 -4.99
N GLY A 260 0.68 23.13 -6.16
CA GLY A 260 1.48 24.10 -6.91
C GLY A 260 2.68 23.54 -7.67
N GLY A 261 2.90 22.21 -7.69
CA GLY A 261 4.04 21.58 -8.38
C GLY A 261 3.98 21.59 -9.92
N GLY A 262 2.89 22.06 -10.53
CA GLY A 262 2.72 22.11 -12.00
C GLY A 262 1.84 21.00 -12.59
N TRP A 263 1.33 20.09 -11.75
CA TRP A 263 0.36 19.09 -12.18
C TRP A 263 -0.95 19.73 -12.69
N GLY A 264 -1.47 19.17 -13.78
CA GLY A 264 -2.74 19.58 -14.37
C GLY A 264 -3.95 18.84 -13.77
N PRO A 265 -5.18 19.22 -14.15
CA PRO A 265 -6.40 18.62 -13.63
C PRO A 265 -6.47 17.10 -13.82
N GLY A 266 -5.81 16.58 -14.85
CA GLY A 266 -5.76 15.14 -15.12
C GLY A 266 -5.06 14.33 -14.02
N LYS A 267 -4.20 14.98 -13.23
CA LYS A 267 -3.48 14.35 -12.11
C LYS A 267 -4.42 13.94 -10.98
N PHE A 268 -5.55 14.62 -10.79
CA PHE A 268 -6.48 14.32 -9.70
C PHE A 268 -6.87 12.84 -9.67
N LEU A 269 -7.42 12.33 -10.79
CA LEU A 269 -7.96 10.99 -10.83
C LEU A 269 -6.87 9.91 -10.83
N THR A 270 -5.75 10.17 -11.53
CA THR A 270 -4.60 9.26 -11.52
C THR A 270 -3.95 9.15 -10.14
N ALA A 271 -3.73 10.28 -9.45
CA ALA A 271 -3.20 10.29 -8.10
C ALA A 271 -4.20 9.70 -7.09
N ALA A 272 -5.49 10.01 -7.18
CA ALA A 272 -6.51 9.42 -6.31
C ALA A 272 -6.58 7.89 -6.46
N LEU A 273 -6.52 7.38 -7.70
CA LEU A 273 -6.51 5.94 -7.97
C LEU A 273 -5.25 5.26 -7.40
N SER A 274 -4.07 5.84 -7.64
CA SER A 274 -2.83 5.37 -7.03
C SER A 274 -2.90 5.41 -5.52
N GLY A 275 -3.46 6.48 -4.95
CA GLY A 275 -3.60 6.65 -3.52
C GLY A 275 -4.52 5.64 -2.86
N PHE A 276 -5.58 5.24 -3.56
CA PHE A 276 -6.46 4.15 -3.15
C PHE A 276 -5.73 2.81 -3.16
N ALA A 277 -4.97 2.52 -4.22
CA ALA A 277 -4.19 1.29 -4.29
C ALA A 277 -3.10 1.22 -3.21
N LEU A 278 -2.40 2.34 -2.95
CA LEU A 278 -1.45 2.49 -1.85
C LEU A 278 -2.12 2.20 -0.50
N GLY A 279 -3.30 2.77 -0.24
CA GLY A 279 -4.04 2.53 0.99
C GLY A 279 -4.49 1.07 1.18
N ILE A 280 -4.87 0.37 0.09
CA ILE A 280 -5.14 -1.08 0.16
C ILE A 280 -3.88 -1.87 0.52
N VAL A 281 -2.73 -1.52 -0.08
CA VAL A 281 -1.44 -2.17 0.22
C VAL A 281 -1.03 -1.90 1.66
N TYR A 282 -1.19 -0.66 2.15
CA TYR A 282 -0.98 -0.30 3.55
C TYR A 282 -1.83 -1.15 4.51
N LEU A 283 -3.14 -1.29 4.24
CA LEU A 283 -4.03 -2.10 5.07
C LEU A 283 -3.67 -3.60 5.04
N ALA A 284 -3.16 -4.10 3.91
CA ALA A 284 -2.83 -5.52 3.72
C ALA A 284 -1.45 -5.89 4.31
N TYR A 285 -0.45 -5.05 4.06
CA TYR A 285 0.96 -5.34 4.32
C TYR A 285 1.59 -4.41 5.38
N GLY A 286 1.18 -3.16 5.44
CA GLY A 286 1.71 -2.12 6.34
C GLY A 286 2.64 -1.11 5.65
N ALA A 287 3.18 -0.21 6.47
CA ALA A 287 3.92 1.00 6.08
C ALA A 287 5.22 0.75 5.29
N PHE A 288 5.75 -0.48 5.30
CA PHE A 288 6.92 -0.78 4.46
C PHE A 288 6.53 -1.07 3.01
N ALA A 289 5.30 -1.50 2.77
CA ALA A 289 4.87 -1.98 1.47
C ALA A 289 4.26 -0.86 0.61
N ASP A 290 3.49 0.03 1.24
CA ASP A 290 2.96 1.25 0.62
C ASP A 290 4.11 2.21 0.25
N ILE A 291 5.09 2.45 1.12
CA ILE A 291 6.28 3.27 0.84
C ILE A 291 7.02 2.72 -0.37
N LEU A 292 7.21 1.39 -0.45
CA LEU A 292 7.86 0.78 -1.61
C LEU A 292 7.03 0.91 -2.88
N LEU A 293 5.70 0.75 -2.80
CA LEU A 293 4.84 0.95 -3.96
C LEU A 293 4.89 2.39 -4.46
N HIS A 294 4.90 3.37 -3.55
CA HIS A 294 5.00 4.78 -3.90
C HIS A 294 6.39 5.09 -4.48
N TRP A 295 7.45 4.60 -3.85
CA TRP A 295 8.82 4.66 -4.35
C TRP A 295 8.93 4.12 -5.80
N PHE A 296 8.19 3.06 -6.13
CA PHE A 296 8.16 2.53 -7.50
C PHE A 296 7.61 3.54 -8.53
N PHE A 297 6.67 4.42 -8.16
CA PHE A 297 6.20 5.47 -9.06
C PHE A 297 7.12 6.68 -9.14
N ASN A 298 7.78 7.00 -8.03
CA ASN A 298 8.50 8.28 -7.90
C ASN A 298 9.99 8.14 -8.22
N PHE A 299 10.64 7.08 -7.77
CA PHE A 299 12.10 6.97 -7.83
C PHE A 299 12.58 5.91 -8.82
N TYR A 300 11.88 4.78 -8.93
CA TYR A 300 12.37 3.63 -9.70
C TYR A 300 12.70 4.00 -11.16
N PHE A 301 11.80 4.71 -11.86
CA PHE A 301 12.04 5.13 -13.24
C PHE A 301 13.10 6.23 -13.34
N ILE A 302 13.02 7.24 -12.46
CA ILE A 302 13.97 8.36 -12.41
C ILE A 302 15.42 7.87 -12.24
N ALA A 303 15.65 6.87 -11.38
CA ALA A 303 16.98 6.33 -11.18
C ALA A 303 17.58 5.71 -12.46
N PHE A 304 16.75 5.20 -13.38
CA PHE A 304 17.22 4.77 -14.69
C PHE A 304 17.35 5.94 -15.65
N ASP A 305 16.36 6.83 -15.70
CA ASP A 305 16.33 8.01 -16.58
C ASP A 305 17.50 8.97 -16.31
N ASP A 306 17.78 9.33 -15.06
CA ASP A 306 18.84 10.28 -14.74
C ASP A 306 20.24 9.66 -14.84
N TYR A 307 20.38 8.36 -14.53
CA TYR A 307 21.64 7.65 -14.72
C TYR A 307 22.02 7.52 -16.20
N THR A 308 21.03 7.54 -17.10
CA THR A 308 21.28 7.54 -18.55
C THR A 308 22.13 8.74 -19.00
N GLY A 309 22.11 9.85 -18.27
CA GLY A 309 22.95 11.03 -18.54
C GLY A 309 24.45 10.79 -18.37
N LEU A 310 24.86 9.68 -17.74
CA LEU A 310 26.26 9.39 -17.39
C LEU A 310 26.95 8.35 -18.28
N ASN A 311 26.21 7.55 -19.08
CA ASN A 311 26.79 6.50 -19.92
C ASN A 311 25.95 6.17 -21.16
N GLY A 312 26.50 6.47 -22.35
CA GLY A 312 25.79 6.46 -23.64
C GLY A 312 25.07 5.17 -24.06
N ILE A 313 25.55 3.96 -23.70
CA ILE A 313 24.87 2.70 -24.09
C ILE A 313 23.74 2.29 -23.14
N PHE A 314 23.94 2.50 -21.83
CA PHE A 314 22.87 2.23 -20.85
C PHE A 314 21.72 3.23 -21.02
N SER A 315 22.02 4.42 -21.56
CA SER A 315 21.04 5.46 -21.83
C SER A 315 19.97 5.07 -22.84
N SER A 316 20.42 4.59 -24.01
CA SER A 316 19.55 4.33 -25.16
C SER A 316 18.73 3.04 -25.03
N ILE A 317 19.09 2.16 -24.10
CA ILE A 317 18.54 0.81 -24.01
C ILE A 317 17.96 0.52 -22.62
N GLY A 318 18.59 0.99 -21.54
CA GLY A 318 18.22 0.65 -20.17
C GLY A 318 16.81 1.12 -19.79
N SER A 319 16.57 2.44 -19.80
CA SER A 319 15.27 3.02 -19.43
C SER A 319 14.12 2.48 -20.31
N PRO A 320 14.23 2.45 -21.67
CA PRO A 320 13.18 1.89 -22.51
C PRO A 320 12.89 0.41 -22.21
N LEU A 321 13.91 -0.42 -21.96
CA LEU A 321 13.71 -1.82 -21.59
C LEU A 321 13.00 -1.97 -20.23
N ILE A 322 13.35 -1.14 -19.24
CA ILE A 322 12.68 -1.12 -17.94
C ILE A 322 11.21 -0.74 -18.09
N ALA A 323 10.91 0.31 -18.87
CA ALA A 323 9.55 0.74 -19.15
C ALA A 323 8.75 -0.36 -19.87
N LEU A 324 9.30 -0.95 -20.94
CA LEU A 324 8.65 -2.04 -21.68
C LEU A 324 8.44 -3.29 -20.82
N GLY A 325 9.44 -3.67 -20.02
CA GLY A 325 9.34 -4.80 -19.09
C GLY A 325 8.25 -4.58 -18.05
N THR A 326 8.18 -3.37 -17.49
CA THR A 326 7.12 -2.97 -16.56
C THR A 326 5.75 -3.03 -17.23
N LEU A 327 5.59 -2.44 -18.43
CA LEU A 327 4.32 -2.48 -19.16
C LEU A 327 3.88 -3.92 -19.47
N ALA A 328 4.80 -4.76 -19.93
CA ALA A 328 4.53 -6.16 -20.23
C ALA A 328 4.09 -6.93 -18.98
N LEU A 329 4.80 -6.76 -17.86
CA LEU A 329 4.43 -7.39 -16.58
C LEU A 329 3.11 -6.84 -16.04
N GLY A 330 2.82 -5.57 -16.25
CA GLY A 330 1.56 -4.94 -15.84
C GLY A 330 0.36 -5.48 -16.61
N VAL A 331 0.45 -5.54 -17.93
CA VAL A 331 -0.58 -6.17 -18.78
C VAL A 331 -0.77 -7.63 -18.38
N TRP A 332 0.33 -8.35 -18.17
CA TRP A 332 0.30 -9.74 -17.72
C TRP A 332 -0.39 -9.91 -16.35
N GLY A 333 -0.08 -9.05 -15.39
CA GLY A 333 -0.69 -9.04 -14.06
C GLY A 333 -2.19 -8.77 -14.10
N ILE A 334 -2.65 -7.87 -14.96
CA ILE A 334 -4.07 -7.59 -15.18
C ILE A 334 -4.77 -8.83 -15.77
N ILE A 335 -4.20 -9.46 -16.80
CA ILE A 335 -4.75 -10.66 -17.43
C ILE A 335 -4.91 -11.79 -16.41
N ILE A 336 -3.87 -12.06 -15.60
CA ILE A 336 -3.93 -13.07 -14.54
C ILE A 336 -5.03 -12.72 -13.54
N SER A 337 -5.11 -11.45 -13.12
CA SER A 337 -6.10 -11.01 -12.12
C SER A 337 -7.53 -11.21 -12.63
N ILE A 338 -7.83 -10.85 -13.88
CA ILE A 338 -9.14 -11.06 -14.52
C ILE A 338 -9.45 -12.55 -14.65
N TYR A 339 -8.46 -13.35 -15.09
CA TYR A 339 -8.61 -14.80 -15.19
C TYR A 339 -8.92 -15.42 -13.82
N TRP A 340 -8.24 -14.97 -12.76
CA TRP A 340 -8.44 -15.49 -11.43
C TRP A 340 -9.80 -15.09 -10.85
N LEU A 341 -10.22 -13.84 -11.04
CA LEU A 341 -11.56 -13.37 -10.66
C LEU A 341 -12.67 -14.12 -11.39
N SER A 342 -12.52 -14.36 -12.69
CA SER A 342 -13.53 -15.07 -13.50
C SER A 342 -13.61 -16.58 -13.20
N THR A 343 -12.55 -17.16 -12.65
CA THR A 343 -12.51 -18.59 -12.28
C THR A 343 -12.73 -18.82 -10.78
N TRP A 344 -12.90 -17.76 -9.98
CA TRP A 344 -13.12 -17.88 -8.54
C TRP A 344 -14.53 -18.40 -8.25
N LYS A 345 -14.65 -19.69 -7.94
CA LYS A 345 -15.87 -20.25 -7.36
C LYS A 345 -15.94 -19.84 -5.89
N THR A 346 -17.00 -19.13 -5.50
CA THR A 346 -17.33 -18.90 -4.08
C THR A 346 -17.35 -20.24 -3.35
N PRO A 347 -16.63 -20.40 -2.22
CA PRO A 347 -16.75 -21.59 -1.41
C PRO A 347 -18.22 -21.77 -1.05
N THR A 348 -18.78 -22.94 -1.34
CA THR A 348 -20.10 -23.33 -0.86
C THR A 348 -20.10 -23.12 0.65
N THR A 349 -20.94 -22.21 1.13
CA THR A 349 -21.16 -21.98 2.56
C THR A 349 -21.42 -23.32 3.21
N ILE A 350 -20.48 -23.79 4.03
CA ILE A 350 -20.78 -24.87 4.98
C ILE A 350 -21.85 -24.29 5.89
N GLN A 351 -23.08 -24.84 5.80
CA GLN A 351 -24.15 -24.53 6.73
C GLN A 351 -23.60 -24.71 8.15
N PRO A 352 -23.67 -23.70 9.03
CA PRO A 352 -23.25 -23.87 10.41
C PRO A 352 -24.11 -24.98 11.03
N SER A 353 -23.46 -26.02 11.55
CA SER A 353 -24.12 -27.19 12.17
C SER A 353 -24.73 -26.88 13.54
N TRP A 354 -25.05 -25.62 13.83
CA TRP A 354 -25.70 -25.24 15.07
C TRP A 354 -27.22 -25.31 14.84
N SER A 355 -27.79 -26.48 15.14
CA SER A 355 -29.21 -26.56 15.47
C SER A 355 -29.44 -25.69 16.70
N ILE A 356 -30.33 -24.71 16.57
CA ILE A 356 -30.89 -24.00 17.72
C ILE A 356 -31.54 -25.06 18.60
N PRO A 357 -31.14 -25.23 19.88
CA PRO A 357 -31.91 -26.04 20.80
C PRO A 357 -33.32 -25.45 20.83
N GLN A 358 -34.31 -26.22 20.37
CA GLN A 358 -35.71 -25.83 20.56
C GLN A 358 -35.89 -25.59 22.05
N PHE A 359 -36.20 -24.35 22.42
CA PHE A 359 -36.68 -24.04 23.75
C PHE A 359 -37.90 -24.95 23.99
N GLN A 360 -37.74 -25.98 24.83
CA GLN A 360 -38.88 -26.66 25.41
C GLN A 360 -39.65 -25.59 26.17
N GLN A 361 -40.87 -25.29 25.69
CA GLN A 361 -41.81 -24.50 26.47
C GLN A 361 -41.97 -25.18 27.85
N PRO A 362 -41.81 -24.44 28.95
CA PRO A 362 -42.09 -25.01 30.27
C PRO A 362 -43.56 -25.46 30.31
N ALA A 363 -43.78 -26.64 30.88
CA ALA A 363 -45.12 -27.20 31.04
C ALA A 363 -46.03 -26.20 31.77
N PRO A 364 -47.31 -26.06 31.35
CA PRO A 364 -48.22 -25.15 32.02
C PRO A 364 -48.40 -25.58 33.48
N LEU A 365 -48.22 -24.61 34.38
CA LEU A 365 -48.51 -24.74 35.81
C LEU A 365 -49.94 -25.29 35.99
N GLN A 366 -50.04 -26.53 36.47
CA GLN A 366 -51.30 -27.05 37.00
C GLN A 366 -51.63 -26.26 38.26
N LEU A 367 -52.54 -25.30 38.12
CA LEU A 367 -53.22 -24.69 39.25
C LEU A 367 -53.97 -25.81 39.99
N ALA A 368 -53.46 -26.16 41.17
CA ALA A 368 -54.19 -26.97 42.13
C ALA A 368 -55.53 -26.29 42.40
N ARG A 369 -56.61 -26.90 41.91
CA ARG A 369 -57.97 -26.48 42.18
C ARG A 369 -58.32 -27.05 43.55
N ASP A 370 -58.01 -26.28 44.60
CA ASP A 370 -58.45 -26.58 45.95
C ASP A 370 -59.99 -26.64 45.99
N SER A 371 -60.45 -27.70 46.63
CA SER A 371 -61.85 -28.03 46.90
C SER A 371 -62.51 -26.97 47.76
N MET A 372 -63.43 -26.19 47.18
CA MET A 372 -64.47 -25.51 47.96
C MET A 372 -65.72 -26.40 48.00
N HIS A 373 -65.84 -27.16 49.09
CA HIS A 373 -67.14 -27.55 49.61
C HIS A 373 -67.73 -26.34 50.35
N SER A 374 -68.88 -25.87 49.89
CA SER A 374 -69.82 -25.09 50.71
C SER A 374 -71.01 -25.99 51.05
N PRO A 375 -71.44 -26.06 52.32
CA PRO A 375 -72.58 -26.85 52.72
C PRO A 375 -73.90 -26.14 52.38
N GLU A 376 -74.95 -26.94 52.23
CA GLU A 376 -76.35 -26.52 52.26
C GLU A 376 -76.62 -25.66 53.51
N VAL A 377 -77.14 -24.44 53.33
CA VAL A 377 -78.50 -23.96 53.67
C VAL A 377 -78.73 -22.61 52.97
#